data_AF-A0A7V1IKK9-F1
#
_entry.id   AF-A0A7V1IKK9-F1
#
_cell.length_a   1.000
_cell.length_b   1.000
_cell.length_c   1.000
_cell.angle_alpha   90.00
_cell.angle_beta   90.00
_cell.angle_gamma   90.00
#
_symmetry.space_group_name_H-M   'P 1'
#
loop_
_entity.id
_entity.type
_entity.pdbx_description
1 polymer ?
#
loop_
_entity_poly.entity_id
_entity_poly.type
_entity_poly.pdbx_seq_one_letter_code
_entity_poly.pdbx_strand_id
1 'polypeptide(L)'
;AGFGSGGGVDLDAAAGPQAWKGEYQVTSPPVVVGDVVVVGSAIGDNARIDAPSGVVRGFDARSGELRWAWDLAPPGFDHEKGLVSGAGHALGTPNVWAPMSVDPVRGLVFVPTGNASPDYYHGARSDMNYYGSSIVALRGRTGEVVWHFQTVHHDLWDFDVPAQPTLTTVRIGGRSRPALVQATKMGLLFVLDRETGEPLLEVEERPVPTDGAVPGEVVSPTQPFPLTPSLVRDTLSPDDAWGLTPWDRGRCRELIAAHRFAGIYTPPSLEGSIMYPGNAGGSNWGGIAIDPDRQWAYVRSTDLPWLVRLIPRAGFERARAADPDHEYGAQLGTPYAVRRDMLMSPLGLPCTPPPWGTLSAVDLRTGAVRWQVPHGSVRDLAPVPVPLDWGVPGIGGPIVLDTGLVFVAGAMDDYLRAFDARTGEELWKGRLPAGGQATPMSYRVEFEGGRVRQFVLIAAGGHARAGTRLGDALVAFALDEGGSGESAGTSAHAAVP
;
A
#
# COMPACT_ATOMS: atom_id res chain seq x y z
N ALA A 1 -14.81 4.04 34.82
CA ALA A 1 -14.64 5.00 33.72
C ALA A 1 -14.80 4.22 32.42
N GLY A 2 -15.57 4.73 31.47
CA GLY A 2 -15.67 4.18 30.11
C GLY A 2 -14.81 5.00 29.14
N PHE A 3 -14.56 4.44 27.95
CA PHE A 3 -13.80 5.13 26.90
C PHE A 3 -14.69 6.15 26.19
N GLY A 4 -14.28 7.42 26.19
CA GLY A 4 -14.97 8.53 25.54
C GLY A 4 -16.45 8.65 25.92
N SER A 5 -17.29 8.91 24.93
CA SER A 5 -18.75 8.92 25.06
C SER A 5 -19.32 7.63 24.49
N GLY A 6 -19.93 6.80 25.35
CA GLY A 6 -20.56 5.54 24.92
C GLY A 6 -19.61 4.50 24.33
N GLY A 7 -18.31 4.57 24.64
CA GLY A 7 -17.29 3.69 24.07
C GLY A 7 -16.59 4.24 22.82
N GLY A 8 -16.91 5.47 22.39
CA GLY A 8 -16.32 6.10 21.20
C GLY A 8 -15.79 7.51 21.45
N VAL A 9 -14.94 7.98 20.55
CA VAL A 9 -14.42 9.36 20.50
C VAL A 9 -14.85 10.01 19.19
N ASP A 10 -15.16 11.31 19.25
CA ASP A 10 -15.48 12.11 18.06
C ASP A 10 -14.18 12.56 17.39
N LEU A 11 -14.09 12.30 16.10
CA LEU A 11 -12.92 12.62 15.29
C LEU A 11 -13.13 13.83 14.36
N ASP A 12 -14.36 14.30 14.16
CA ASP A 12 -14.74 15.21 13.07
C ASP A 12 -14.21 16.63 13.28
N ALA A 13 -14.28 17.15 14.51
CA ALA A 13 -13.91 18.54 14.80
C ALA A 13 -12.46 18.88 14.42
N ALA A 14 -11.54 17.90 14.58
CA ALA A 14 -10.13 18.08 14.24
C ALA A 14 -9.87 17.95 12.73
N ALA A 15 -10.65 17.11 12.05
CA ALA A 15 -10.53 16.84 10.62
C ALA A 15 -10.94 18.04 9.76
N GLY A 16 -11.93 18.82 10.20
CA GLY A 16 -12.46 19.96 9.44
C GLY A 16 -13.65 19.60 8.55
N PRO A 17 -14.11 20.54 7.70
CA PRO A 17 -15.32 20.37 6.92
C PRO A 17 -15.23 19.20 5.95
N GLN A 18 -16.24 18.32 5.96
CA GLN A 18 -16.38 17.23 5.00
C GLN A 18 -17.38 17.61 3.89
N ALA A 19 -17.00 17.42 2.64
CA ALA A 19 -17.83 17.66 1.45
C ALA A 19 -18.82 16.52 1.18
N TRP A 20 -18.52 15.29 1.63
CA TRP A 20 -19.44 14.15 1.60
C TRP A 20 -19.20 13.22 2.79
N LYS A 21 -20.20 12.39 3.10
CA LYS A 21 -20.09 11.40 4.17
C LYS A 21 -19.00 10.38 3.86
N GLY A 22 -18.05 10.23 4.77
CA GLY A 22 -16.91 9.32 4.60
C GLY A 22 -15.75 9.92 3.81
N GLU A 23 -15.74 11.25 3.57
CA GLU A 23 -14.51 11.92 3.12
C GLU A 23 -13.40 11.76 4.15
N TYR A 24 -13.72 11.77 5.45
CA TYR A 24 -12.81 11.41 6.54
C TYR A 24 -13.25 10.07 7.17
N GLN A 25 -12.33 9.11 7.29
CA GLN A 25 -12.65 7.79 7.84
C GLN A 25 -11.42 7.09 8.44
N VAL A 26 -11.65 6.09 9.29
CA VAL A 26 -10.60 5.26 9.90
C VAL A 26 -10.66 3.87 9.28
N THR A 27 -9.77 3.60 8.35
CA THR A 27 -9.72 2.34 7.57
C THR A 27 -8.80 1.28 8.16
N SER A 28 -7.84 1.69 9.00
CA SER A 28 -6.86 0.82 9.64
C SER A 28 -7.07 0.75 11.14
N PRO A 29 -6.69 -0.36 11.80
CA PRO A 29 -6.79 -0.49 13.25
C PRO A 29 -5.91 0.55 13.95
N PRO A 30 -6.35 1.08 15.10
CA PRO A 30 -5.49 1.92 15.94
C PRO A 30 -4.34 1.09 16.53
N VAL A 31 -3.29 1.77 16.97
CA VAL A 31 -2.20 1.13 17.71
C VAL A 31 -2.16 1.63 19.14
N VAL A 32 -1.61 0.81 20.04
CA VAL A 32 -1.50 1.16 21.47
C VAL A 32 -0.03 1.19 21.87
N VAL A 33 0.38 2.28 22.52
CA VAL A 33 1.73 2.49 23.06
C VAL A 33 1.63 2.96 24.51
N GLY A 34 2.00 2.09 25.45
CA GLY A 34 1.77 2.36 26.87
C GLY A 34 0.27 2.48 27.17
N ASP A 35 -0.15 3.65 27.67
CA ASP A 35 -1.54 3.99 27.98
C ASP A 35 -2.21 4.87 26.89
N VAL A 36 -1.60 5.00 25.71
CA VAL A 36 -2.09 5.85 24.61
C VAL A 36 -2.56 5.01 23.42
N VAL A 37 -3.80 5.24 22.99
CA VAL A 37 -4.38 4.75 21.73
C VAL A 37 -4.11 5.80 20.65
N VAL A 38 -3.39 5.41 19.59
CA VAL A 38 -3.05 6.30 18.47
C VAL A 38 -3.90 5.96 17.26
N VAL A 39 -4.45 7.00 16.64
CA VAL A 39 -5.38 6.90 15.50
C VAL A 39 -4.96 7.85 14.39
N GLY A 40 -4.90 7.33 13.16
CA GLY A 40 -4.75 8.10 11.92
C GLY A 40 -6.08 8.23 11.17
N SER A 41 -6.03 8.36 9.85
CA SER A 41 -7.22 8.45 8.99
C SER A 41 -6.90 8.30 7.52
N ALA A 42 -7.86 7.78 6.76
CA ALA A 42 -7.96 7.97 5.31
C ALA A 42 -8.81 9.19 4.99
N ILE A 43 -8.39 9.94 3.99
CA ILE A 43 -9.10 11.10 3.46
C ILE A 43 -9.31 10.99 1.94
N GLY A 44 -10.29 11.69 1.40
CA GLY A 44 -10.44 11.88 -0.05
C GLY A 44 -9.40 12.84 -0.64
N ASP A 45 -8.11 12.53 -0.50
CA ASP A 45 -6.96 13.36 -0.88
C ASP A 45 -6.93 13.76 -2.36
N ASN A 46 -7.51 12.98 -3.26
CA ASN A 46 -7.58 13.33 -4.69
C ASN A 46 -8.66 14.35 -5.08
N ALA A 47 -9.45 14.84 -4.12
CA ALA A 47 -10.67 15.59 -4.43
C ALA A 47 -10.49 17.10 -4.46
N ARG A 48 -9.75 17.70 -3.52
CA ARG A 48 -9.69 19.17 -3.35
C ARG A 48 -8.55 19.64 -2.45
N ILE A 49 -8.01 20.84 -2.72
CA ILE A 49 -6.89 21.44 -1.95
C ILE A 49 -7.20 21.69 -0.46
N ASP A 50 -8.47 21.70 -0.07
CA ASP A 50 -8.96 21.95 1.29
C ASP A 50 -9.56 20.67 1.91
N ALA A 51 -9.08 19.50 1.46
CA ALA A 51 -9.45 18.21 2.05
C ALA A 51 -9.19 18.19 3.57
N PRO A 52 -9.93 17.36 4.33
CA PRO A 52 -9.76 17.25 5.77
C PRO A 52 -8.31 17.05 6.22
N SER A 53 -7.97 17.59 7.38
CA SER A 53 -6.66 17.41 8.00
C SER A 53 -6.37 15.92 8.26
N GLY A 54 -5.17 15.47 7.92
CA GLY A 54 -4.70 14.12 8.24
C GLY A 54 -4.15 13.96 9.65
N VAL A 55 -4.46 14.89 10.56
CA VAL A 55 -4.03 14.94 11.96
C VAL A 55 -4.03 13.56 12.63
N VAL A 56 -2.90 13.20 13.25
CA VAL A 56 -2.75 11.97 14.04
C VAL A 56 -2.97 12.30 15.51
N ARG A 57 -3.72 11.47 16.22
CA ARG A 57 -4.12 11.76 17.61
C ARG A 57 -3.83 10.61 18.55
N GLY A 58 -3.44 10.95 19.76
CA GLY A 58 -3.27 10.04 20.88
C GLY A 58 -4.34 10.28 21.94
N PHE A 59 -5.03 9.22 22.34
CA PHE A 59 -6.07 9.23 23.37
C PHE A 59 -5.67 8.36 24.55
N ASP A 60 -6.10 8.72 25.76
CA ASP A 60 -5.99 7.85 26.91
C ASP A 60 -6.77 6.55 26.68
N ALA A 61 -6.11 5.41 26.84
CA ALA A 61 -6.70 4.10 26.54
C ALA A 61 -7.87 3.72 27.45
N ARG A 62 -8.04 4.37 28.61
CA ARG A 62 -9.08 4.03 29.58
C ARG A 62 -10.29 4.96 29.51
N SER A 63 -10.04 6.24 29.31
CA SER A 63 -11.02 7.32 29.36
C SER A 63 -11.36 7.89 27.99
N GLY A 64 -10.56 7.65 26.96
CA GLY A 64 -10.73 8.26 25.64
C GLY A 64 -10.43 9.77 25.60
N GLU A 65 -9.85 10.34 26.66
CA GLU A 65 -9.43 11.74 26.68
C GLU A 65 -8.29 11.99 25.69
N LEU A 66 -8.40 13.05 24.88
CA LEU A 66 -7.34 13.46 23.97
C LEU A 66 -6.08 13.86 24.76
N ARG A 67 -4.96 13.16 24.53
CA ARG A 67 -3.66 13.46 25.16
C ARG A 67 -2.81 14.39 24.29
N TRP A 68 -2.83 14.17 22.98
CA TRP A 68 -2.07 14.97 22.02
C TRP A 68 -2.65 14.84 20.61
N ALA A 69 -2.37 15.85 19.77
CA ALA A 69 -2.67 15.85 18.35
C ALA A 69 -1.41 16.35 17.61
N TRP A 70 -0.93 15.57 16.65
CA TRP A 70 0.15 15.97 15.76
C TRP A 70 -0.46 16.49 14.46
N ASP A 71 -0.32 17.80 14.25
CA ASP A 71 -0.64 18.48 13.01
C ASP A 71 0.49 18.27 11.99
N LEU A 72 0.14 17.82 10.79
CA LEU A 72 1.09 17.51 9.70
C LEU A 72 1.40 18.75 8.85
N ALA A 73 1.17 19.94 9.38
CA ALA A 73 1.58 21.19 8.75
C ALA A 73 3.11 21.21 8.51
N PRO A 74 3.58 21.68 7.34
CA PRO A 74 5.01 21.80 7.09
C PRO A 74 5.65 22.85 8.02
N PRO A 75 6.97 22.76 8.26
CA PRO A 75 7.69 23.78 9.01
C PRO A 75 7.48 25.17 8.42
N GLY A 76 7.08 26.12 9.25
CA GLY A 76 6.83 27.51 8.83
C GLY A 76 5.44 27.77 8.26
N PHE A 77 4.53 26.79 8.27
CA PHE A 77 3.12 27.00 7.92
C PHE A 77 2.50 28.09 8.82
N ASP A 78 1.83 29.06 8.19
CA ASP A 78 1.15 30.16 8.87
C ASP A 78 -0.31 29.76 9.13
N HIS A 79 -0.61 29.28 10.35
CA HIS A 79 -1.96 28.87 10.74
C HIS A 79 -2.99 30.01 10.76
N GLU A 80 -2.58 31.28 10.73
CA GLU A 80 -3.51 32.41 10.68
C GLU A 80 -3.98 32.70 9.25
N LYS A 81 -3.13 32.40 8.25
CA LYS A 81 -3.41 32.66 6.83
C LYS A 81 -3.72 31.41 6.02
N GLY A 82 -3.24 30.26 6.48
CA GLY A 82 -3.42 28.97 5.84
C GLY A 82 -4.84 28.43 5.97
N LEU A 83 -5.15 27.39 5.20
CA LEU A 83 -6.40 26.67 5.35
C LEU A 83 -6.31 25.77 6.58
N VAL A 84 -7.16 26.02 7.58
CA VAL A 84 -7.19 25.27 8.84
C VAL A 84 -8.59 24.76 9.16
N SER A 85 -8.66 23.65 9.89
CA SER A 85 -9.90 23.11 10.45
C SER A 85 -10.43 24.00 11.57
N GLY A 86 -11.64 23.72 12.06
CA GLY A 86 -12.20 24.41 13.23
C GLY A 86 -11.37 24.24 14.51
N ALA A 87 -10.54 23.19 14.59
CA ALA A 87 -9.58 22.96 15.67
C ALA A 87 -8.20 23.60 15.42
N GLY A 88 -8.01 24.29 14.29
CA GLY A 88 -6.75 24.95 13.94
C GLY A 88 -5.69 24.04 13.34
N HIS A 89 -6.03 22.85 12.85
CA HIS A 89 -5.09 21.97 12.14
C HIS A 89 -5.05 22.27 10.64
N ALA A 90 -3.88 22.18 10.01
CA ALA A 90 -3.76 22.44 8.58
C ALA A 90 -4.61 21.47 7.74
N LEU A 91 -5.26 22.00 6.70
CA LEU A 91 -6.05 21.24 5.72
C LEU A 91 -5.22 20.91 4.47
N GLY A 92 -5.61 19.83 3.79
CA GLY A 92 -4.90 19.32 2.62
C GLY A 92 -3.50 18.76 2.94
N THR A 93 -3.25 18.40 4.20
CA THR A 93 -2.03 17.72 4.61
C THR A 93 -2.05 16.25 4.15
N PRO A 94 -0.89 15.57 4.19
CA PRO A 94 -0.85 14.11 4.20
C PRO A 94 -1.73 13.51 5.29
N ASN A 95 -2.10 12.25 5.12
CA ASN A 95 -2.91 11.47 6.05
C ASN A 95 -2.21 10.16 6.46
N VAL A 96 -2.70 9.46 7.48
CA VAL A 96 -2.13 8.18 7.96
C VAL A 96 -3.21 7.11 7.90
N TRP A 97 -3.50 6.65 6.69
CA TRP A 97 -4.54 5.65 6.42
C TRP A 97 -4.04 4.21 6.55
N ALA A 98 -2.74 4.00 6.32
CA ALA A 98 -2.10 2.71 6.38
C ALA A 98 -1.87 2.24 7.84
N PRO A 99 -1.74 0.92 8.07
CA PRO A 99 -1.48 0.42 9.42
C PRO A 99 -0.17 0.94 9.99
N MET A 100 -0.20 1.42 11.24
CA MET A 100 0.97 1.88 11.97
C MET A 100 1.71 0.73 12.66
N SER A 101 2.92 0.98 13.16
CA SER A 101 3.64 0.04 14.04
C SER A 101 4.20 0.73 15.28
N VAL A 102 4.52 -0.06 16.31
CA VAL A 102 4.95 0.44 17.63
C VAL A 102 6.20 -0.29 18.10
N ASP A 103 7.21 0.45 18.56
CA ASP A 103 8.27 -0.08 19.41
C ASP A 103 7.94 0.25 20.88
N PRO A 104 7.35 -0.67 21.65
CA PRO A 104 6.90 -0.40 23.01
C PRO A 104 8.07 -0.21 23.98
N VAL A 105 9.25 -0.77 23.67
CA VAL A 105 10.45 -0.62 24.50
C VAL A 105 10.95 0.82 24.43
N ARG A 106 10.91 1.43 23.24
CA ARG A 106 11.34 2.82 23.03
C ARG A 106 10.21 3.84 23.17
N GLY A 107 8.97 3.38 23.24
CA GLY A 107 7.79 4.25 23.26
C GLY A 107 7.63 5.04 21.95
N LEU A 108 7.99 4.43 20.82
CA LEU A 108 7.89 5.04 19.49
C LEU A 108 6.70 4.46 18.72
N VAL A 109 6.05 5.31 17.94
CA VAL A 109 5.03 4.94 16.96
C VAL A 109 5.53 5.35 15.58
N PHE A 110 5.48 4.44 14.63
CA PHE A 110 5.87 4.70 13.25
C PHE A 110 4.60 4.85 12.41
N VAL A 111 4.44 6.04 11.83
CA VAL A 111 3.27 6.41 11.04
C VAL A 111 3.70 6.60 9.58
N PRO A 112 3.24 5.72 8.67
CA PRO A 112 3.45 5.91 7.25
C PRO A 112 2.41 6.91 6.70
N THR A 113 2.84 7.83 5.84
CA THR A 113 2.00 8.95 5.39
C THR A 113 1.60 8.85 3.91
N GLY A 114 0.39 9.36 3.65
CA GLY A 114 -0.22 9.64 2.36
C GLY A 114 0.46 10.75 1.56
N ASN A 115 -0.17 11.14 0.46
CA ASN A 115 0.16 12.33 -0.32
C ASN A 115 -0.45 13.59 0.31
N ALA A 116 0.15 14.76 0.07
CA ALA A 116 -0.56 16.02 0.29
C ALA A 116 -1.68 16.15 -0.74
N SER A 117 -2.78 16.78 -0.34
CA SER A 117 -3.95 16.88 -1.21
C SER A 117 -3.88 18.12 -2.10
N PRO A 118 -4.08 18.00 -3.43
CA PRO A 118 -4.33 16.78 -4.20
C PRO A 118 -3.09 16.16 -4.85
N ASP A 119 -3.10 14.83 -4.98
CA ASP A 119 -1.91 13.99 -5.20
C ASP A 119 -1.14 14.22 -6.51
N TYR A 120 -1.75 14.86 -7.52
CA TYR A 120 -1.19 14.95 -8.88
C TYR A 120 -0.86 16.37 -9.33
N TYR A 121 -1.20 17.37 -8.51
CA TYR A 121 -0.83 18.75 -8.75
C TYR A 121 -0.77 19.55 -7.45
N HIS A 122 0.37 20.16 -7.17
CA HIS A 122 0.60 20.92 -5.95
C HIS A 122 0.84 22.41 -6.22
N GLY A 123 1.51 22.74 -7.33
CA GLY A 123 1.84 24.11 -7.69
C GLY A 123 2.41 24.94 -6.53
N ALA A 124 1.75 26.05 -6.19
CA ALA A 124 2.19 26.95 -5.12
C ALA A 124 2.10 26.36 -3.68
N ARG A 125 1.51 25.17 -3.51
CA ARG A 125 1.36 24.47 -2.22
C ARG A 125 2.30 23.26 -2.12
N SER A 126 3.44 23.29 -2.81
CA SER A 126 4.40 22.19 -2.87
C SER A 126 4.97 21.80 -1.51
N ASP A 127 5.10 22.76 -0.59
CA ASP A 127 5.59 22.59 0.77
C ASP A 127 4.71 21.69 1.65
N MET A 128 3.42 21.55 1.33
CA MET A 128 2.51 20.63 2.03
C MET A 128 2.97 19.17 2.00
N ASN A 129 3.87 18.82 1.08
CA ASN A 129 4.47 17.50 0.97
C ASN A 129 5.63 17.25 1.94
N TYR A 130 5.94 18.17 2.86
CA TYR A 130 7.06 17.97 3.78
C TYR A 130 6.99 16.63 4.54
N TYR A 131 5.79 16.24 4.99
CA TYR A 131 5.54 14.91 5.58
C TYR A 131 4.85 13.94 4.60
N GLY A 132 4.75 14.27 3.32
CA GLY A 132 4.10 13.42 2.30
C GLY A 132 4.99 12.24 1.93
N SER A 133 4.37 11.10 1.60
CA SER A 133 5.05 9.88 1.12
C SER A 133 6.27 9.54 1.98
N SER A 134 6.07 9.50 3.30
CA SER A 134 7.12 9.41 4.32
C SER A 134 6.82 8.35 5.37
N ILE A 135 7.86 7.94 6.08
CA ILE A 135 7.74 7.27 7.38
C ILE A 135 8.09 8.32 8.44
N VAL A 136 7.21 8.53 9.41
CA VAL A 136 7.45 9.45 10.52
C VAL A 136 7.45 8.68 11.85
N ALA A 137 8.47 8.89 12.67
CA ALA A 137 8.51 8.35 14.03
C ALA A 137 8.03 9.40 15.02
N LEU A 138 7.02 9.05 15.80
CA LEU A 138 6.46 9.88 16.87
C LEU A 138 6.79 9.28 18.24
N ARG A 139 7.01 10.14 19.23
CA ARG A 139 6.96 9.72 20.63
C ARG A 139 5.52 9.38 20.99
N GLY A 140 5.25 8.13 21.35
CA GLY A 140 3.89 7.66 21.64
C GLY A 140 3.17 8.43 22.76
N ARG A 141 3.93 8.93 23.75
CA ARG A 141 3.36 9.68 24.89
C ARG A 141 2.98 11.12 24.58
N THR A 142 3.62 11.76 23.59
CA THR A 142 3.52 13.21 23.37
C THR A 142 3.12 13.59 21.94
N GLY A 143 3.23 12.68 20.97
CA GLY A 143 3.03 12.98 19.55
C GLY A 143 4.19 13.77 18.92
N GLU A 144 5.28 14.02 19.65
CA GLU A 144 6.44 14.74 19.14
C GLU A 144 7.15 13.94 18.03
N VAL A 145 7.43 14.58 16.90
CA VAL A 145 8.23 14.00 15.82
C VAL A 145 9.67 13.79 16.28
N VAL A 146 10.16 12.57 16.16
CA VAL A 146 11.56 12.21 16.44
C VAL A 146 12.41 12.30 15.17
N TRP A 147 11.91 11.73 14.08
CA TRP A 147 12.52 11.78 12.76
C TRP A 147 11.44 11.52 11.68
N HIS A 148 11.74 11.86 10.44
CA HIS A 148 10.99 11.39 9.28
C HIS A 148 11.95 11.03 8.14
N PHE A 149 11.55 10.09 7.30
CA PHE A 149 12.24 9.70 6.08
C PHE A 149 11.25 9.74 4.92
N GLN A 150 11.52 10.57 3.92
CA GLN A 150 10.65 10.73 2.75
C GLN A 150 11.09 9.75 1.65
N THR A 151 10.18 8.90 1.18
CA THR A 151 10.47 7.93 0.10
C THR A 151 10.23 8.50 -1.29
N VAL A 152 9.46 9.59 -1.40
CA VAL A 152 9.25 10.33 -2.65
C VAL A 152 9.23 11.83 -2.34
N HIS A 153 10.19 12.56 -2.90
CA HIS A 153 10.23 14.01 -2.86
C HIS A 153 9.18 14.60 -3.79
N HIS A 154 8.31 15.47 -3.27
CA HIS A 154 7.26 16.15 -4.05
C HIS A 154 6.49 15.17 -4.96
N ASP A 155 5.76 14.25 -4.32
CA ASP A 155 5.08 13.17 -5.00
C ASP A 155 3.94 13.67 -5.91
N LEU A 156 3.99 13.32 -7.19
CA LEU A 156 2.99 13.65 -8.21
C LEU A 156 2.30 12.39 -8.78
N TRP A 157 2.46 11.26 -8.10
CA TRP A 157 2.19 9.93 -8.65
C TRP A 157 1.20 9.11 -7.82
N ASP A 158 0.77 9.60 -6.65
CA ASP A 158 0.06 8.80 -5.64
C ASP A 158 0.94 7.60 -5.23
N PHE A 159 2.21 7.89 -4.94
CA PHE A 159 3.21 6.97 -4.41
C PHE A 159 3.42 7.17 -2.89
N ASP A 160 2.32 7.34 -2.15
CA ASP A 160 2.38 7.31 -0.70
C ASP A 160 2.96 6.00 -0.15
N VAL A 161 3.07 5.95 1.17
CA VAL A 161 3.55 4.78 1.91
C VAL A 161 2.35 4.00 2.46
N PRO A 162 1.80 3.02 1.72
CA PRO A 162 0.57 2.34 2.11
C PRO A 162 0.81 1.13 3.03
N ALA A 163 2.05 0.64 3.12
CA ALA A 163 2.39 -0.58 3.83
C ALA A 163 2.77 -0.29 5.28
N GLN A 164 2.43 -1.23 6.18
CA GLN A 164 2.87 -1.14 7.57
C GLN A 164 4.41 -1.10 7.68
N PRO A 165 4.99 -0.12 8.38
CA PRO A 165 6.42 -0.12 8.68
C PRO A 165 6.75 -1.34 9.55
N THR A 166 7.48 -2.31 9.01
CA THR A 166 7.66 -3.60 9.68
C THR A 166 8.95 -3.62 10.49
N LEU A 167 8.84 -3.79 11.81
CA LEU A 167 9.96 -3.69 12.73
C LEU A 167 10.67 -5.04 12.91
N THR A 168 11.99 -5.05 12.85
CA THR A 168 12.80 -6.24 13.11
C THR A 168 14.18 -5.89 13.68
N THR A 169 15.04 -6.88 13.87
CA THR A 169 16.47 -6.68 14.09
C THR A 169 17.22 -7.31 12.93
N VAL A 170 18.09 -6.54 12.28
CA VAL A 170 18.90 -7.04 11.14
C VAL A 170 20.38 -7.12 11.53
N ARG A 171 21.06 -8.18 11.11
CA ARG A 171 22.50 -8.38 11.29
C ARG A 171 23.28 -7.89 10.07
N ILE A 172 23.78 -6.65 10.11
CA ILE A 172 24.55 -6.02 9.03
C ILE A 172 25.99 -5.79 9.52
N GLY A 173 26.98 -6.20 8.72
CA GLY A 173 28.39 -6.07 9.09
C GLY A 173 28.75 -6.76 10.42
N GLY A 174 28.07 -7.87 10.74
CA GLY A 174 28.26 -8.62 12.00
C GLY A 174 27.60 -7.99 13.24
N ARG A 175 26.95 -6.82 13.12
CA ARG A 175 26.28 -6.12 14.22
C ARG A 175 24.77 -6.24 14.10
N SER A 176 24.08 -6.46 15.23
CA SER A 176 22.62 -6.38 15.30
C SER A 176 22.19 -4.91 15.30
N ARG A 177 21.27 -4.55 14.41
CA ARG A 177 20.74 -3.19 14.23
C ARG A 177 19.22 -3.19 14.35
N PRO A 178 18.62 -2.25 15.11
CA PRO A 178 17.17 -2.14 15.23
C PRO A 178 16.61 -1.57 13.93
N ALA A 179 15.89 -2.38 13.17
CA ALA A 179 15.49 -2.03 11.81
C ALA A 179 13.98 -1.79 11.68
N LEU A 180 13.64 -0.94 10.73
CA LEU A 180 12.32 -0.76 10.15
C LEU A 180 12.47 -1.04 8.65
N VAL A 181 11.65 -1.96 8.13
CA VAL A 181 11.58 -2.26 6.70
C VAL A 181 10.30 -1.66 6.15
N GLN A 182 10.44 -0.75 5.19
CA GLN A 182 9.33 -0.10 4.51
C GLN A 182 9.25 -0.61 3.08
N ALA A 183 8.13 -1.25 2.74
CA ALA A 183 7.76 -1.53 1.37
C ALA A 183 6.92 -0.38 0.81
N THR A 184 7.09 -0.07 -0.48
CA THR A 184 6.49 1.12 -1.11
C THR A 184 5.71 0.77 -2.38
N LYS A 185 4.85 1.70 -2.82
CA LYS A 185 4.14 1.60 -4.10
C LYS A 185 5.09 1.51 -5.29
N MET A 186 6.31 2.04 -5.20
CA MET A 186 7.30 1.94 -6.28
C MET A 186 7.89 0.53 -6.43
N GLY A 187 7.56 -0.41 -5.53
CA GLY A 187 8.21 -1.72 -5.47
C GLY A 187 9.62 -1.68 -4.88
N LEU A 188 9.99 -0.56 -4.25
CA LEU A 188 11.26 -0.37 -3.55
C LEU A 188 11.11 -0.76 -2.07
N LEU A 189 12.18 -1.33 -1.50
CA LEU A 189 12.28 -1.62 -0.08
C LEU A 189 13.34 -0.74 0.57
N PHE A 190 12.94 0.02 1.58
CA PHE A 190 13.85 0.82 2.41
C PHE A 190 14.08 0.09 3.74
N VAL A 191 15.34 -0.10 4.11
CA VAL A 191 15.72 -0.67 5.41
C VAL A 191 16.37 0.43 6.22
N LEU A 192 15.67 0.93 7.23
CA LEU A 192 16.05 2.10 8.03
C LEU A 192 16.37 1.69 9.47
N ASP A 193 17.24 2.45 10.13
CA ASP A 193 17.43 2.34 11.57
C ASP A 193 16.20 2.95 12.23
N ARG A 194 15.45 2.16 12.99
CA ARG A 194 14.17 2.62 13.53
C ARG A 194 14.33 3.66 14.65
N GLU A 195 15.54 3.86 15.17
CA GLU A 195 15.81 4.90 16.15
C GLU A 195 16.07 6.27 15.51
N THR A 196 16.70 6.29 14.35
CA THR A 196 17.21 7.53 13.72
C THR A 196 16.57 7.87 12.38
N GLY A 197 15.94 6.89 11.71
CA GLY A 197 15.43 7.03 10.34
C GLY A 197 16.51 6.92 9.26
N GLU A 198 17.78 6.75 9.65
CA GLU A 198 18.89 6.65 8.70
C GLU A 198 18.89 5.31 7.96
N PRO A 199 19.22 5.26 6.66
CA PRO A 199 19.32 4.01 5.94
C PRO A 199 20.37 3.05 6.52
N LEU A 200 19.98 1.80 6.77
CA LEU A 200 20.86 0.70 7.14
C LEU A 200 21.48 0.00 5.93
N LEU A 201 20.78 0.03 4.81
CA LEU A 201 21.29 -0.26 3.48
C LEU A 201 21.36 1.05 2.71
N GLU A 202 22.34 1.18 1.82
CA GLU A 202 22.58 2.43 1.09
C GLU A 202 21.36 2.86 0.26
N VAL A 203 21.07 4.16 0.34
CA VAL A 203 20.06 4.88 -0.44
C VAL A 203 20.78 6.04 -1.10
N GLU A 204 20.62 6.17 -2.40
CA GLU A 204 21.23 7.24 -3.19
C GLU A 204 20.15 8.16 -3.79
N GLU A 205 20.47 9.45 -3.86
CA GLU A 205 19.67 10.42 -4.61
C GLU A 205 19.99 10.28 -6.11
N ARG A 206 19.02 9.81 -6.90
CA ARG A 206 19.18 9.69 -8.35
C ARG A 206 18.45 10.81 -9.08
N PRO A 207 19.05 11.41 -10.12
CA PRO A 207 18.32 12.29 -11.03
C PRO A 207 17.12 11.58 -11.67
N VAL A 208 16.00 12.29 -11.75
CA VAL A 208 14.76 11.81 -12.38
C VAL A 208 14.28 12.80 -13.44
N PRO A 209 13.33 12.40 -14.33
CA PRO A 209 12.78 13.32 -15.31
C PRO A 209 12.14 14.55 -14.65
N THR A 210 12.56 15.74 -15.08
CA THR A 210 12.04 17.03 -14.60
C THR A 210 11.27 17.80 -15.67
N ASP A 211 11.39 17.38 -16.93
CA ASP A 211 10.67 17.93 -18.07
C ASP A 211 9.30 17.25 -18.24
N GLY A 212 8.40 17.92 -18.95
CA GLY A 212 7.07 17.40 -19.33
C GLY A 212 5.99 17.53 -18.26
N ALA A 213 6.29 18.11 -17.09
CA ALA A 213 5.28 18.52 -16.13
C ALA A 213 4.42 19.68 -16.68
N VAL A 214 3.19 19.77 -16.20
CA VAL A 214 2.24 20.81 -16.62
C VAL A 214 2.65 22.21 -16.11
N PRO A 215 2.21 23.29 -16.79
CA PRO A 215 2.50 24.64 -16.35
C PRO A 215 2.14 24.91 -14.88
N GLY A 216 3.07 25.54 -14.15
CA GLY A 216 2.91 25.90 -12.76
C GLY A 216 3.17 24.77 -11.76
N GLU A 217 3.45 23.55 -12.23
CA GLU A 217 3.92 22.46 -11.37
C GLU A 217 5.43 22.55 -11.12
N VAL A 218 5.85 22.12 -9.93
CA VAL A 218 7.25 21.95 -9.55
C VAL A 218 7.56 20.46 -9.55
N VAL A 219 8.78 20.07 -9.91
CA VAL A 219 9.22 18.67 -9.87
C VAL A 219 10.51 18.59 -9.09
N SER A 220 10.65 17.56 -8.24
CA SER A 220 11.93 17.30 -7.58
C SER A 220 12.99 16.85 -8.60
N PRO A 221 14.22 17.37 -8.56
CA PRO A 221 15.28 16.95 -9.48
C PRO A 221 15.84 15.56 -9.19
N THR A 222 15.73 15.11 -7.94
CA THR A 222 16.18 13.78 -7.51
C THR A 222 15.13 13.06 -6.69
N GLN A 223 15.30 11.75 -6.57
CA GLN A 223 14.50 10.89 -5.70
C GLN A 223 15.42 9.90 -4.98
N PRO A 224 15.03 9.44 -3.77
CA PRO A 224 15.79 8.44 -3.04
C PRO A 224 15.53 7.05 -3.65
N PHE A 225 16.62 6.34 -3.97
CA PHE A 225 16.56 4.96 -4.41
C PHE A 225 17.43 4.07 -3.51
N PRO A 226 16.86 3.01 -2.91
CA PRO A 226 17.68 2.00 -2.26
C PRO A 226 18.52 1.26 -3.32
N LEU A 227 19.70 0.77 -2.93
CA LEU A 227 20.48 -0.12 -3.79
C LEU A 227 19.88 -1.53 -3.92
N THR A 228 18.86 -1.83 -3.12
CA THR A 228 18.03 -3.03 -3.26
C THR A 228 17.30 -3.00 -4.61
N PRO A 229 17.34 -4.07 -5.44
CA PRO A 229 16.61 -4.10 -6.69
C PRO A 229 15.11 -3.87 -6.50
N SER A 230 14.48 -3.19 -7.47
CA SER A 230 13.02 -3.07 -7.52
C SER A 230 12.36 -4.45 -7.62
N LEU A 231 11.23 -4.62 -6.94
CA LEU A 231 10.42 -5.84 -6.99
C LEU A 231 9.37 -5.83 -8.09
N VAL A 232 9.30 -4.73 -8.84
CA VAL A 232 8.41 -4.51 -10.00
C VAL A 232 9.23 -3.92 -11.15
N ARG A 233 8.69 -3.95 -12.37
CA ARG A 233 9.37 -3.38 -13.52
C ARG A 233 9.40 -1.85 -13.42
N ASP A 234 10.55 -1.31 -13.74
CA ASP A 234 10.85 0.13 -13.79
C ASP A 234 11.18 0.60 -15.22
N THR A 235 11.06 -0.29 -16.20
CA THR A 235 11.32 -0.06 -17.62
C THR A 235 10.12 -0.47 -18.47
N LEU A 236 9.85 0.28 -19.54
CA LEU A 236 8.79 -0.02 -20.50
C LEU A 236 9.09 0.62 -21.86
N SER A 237 8.94 -0.18 -22.91
CA SER A 237 9.01 0.25 -24.30
C SER A 237 7.89 -0.39 -25.13
N PRO A 238 7.61 0.10 -26.34
CA PRO A 238 6.63 -0.53 -27.22
C PRO A 238 6.99 -1.98 -27.60
N ASP A 239 8.25 -2.40 -27.48
CA ASP A 239 8.68 -3.78 -27.77
C ASP A 239 8.24 -4.76 -26.66
N ASP A 240 8.06 -4.25 -25.44
CA ASP A 240 7.55 -4.98 -24.27
C ASP A 240 6.03 -5.18 -24.31
N ALA A 241 5.35 -4.62 -25.31
CA ALA A 241 3.91 -4.76 -25.48
C ALA A 241 3.50 -6.24 -25.51
N TRP A 242 2.45 -6.55 -24.76
CA TRP A 242 1.87 -7.88 -24.67
C TRP A 242 0.38 -7.87 -25.01
N GLY A 243 -0.13 -9.01 -25.46
CA GLY A 243 -1.54 -9.22 -25.80
C GLY A 243 -1.76 -10.65 -26.28
N LEU A 244 -3.00 -11.14 -26.19
CA LEU A 244 -3.32 -12.55 -26.48
C LEU A 244 -3.19 -12.90 -27.96
N THR A 245 -3.33 -11.90 -28.85
CA THR A 245 -3.21 -12.05 -30.30
C THR A 245 -2.22 -11.02 -30.87
N PRO A 246 -1.67 -11.22 -32.09
CA PRO A 246 -0.82 -10.21 -32.72
C PRO A 246 -1.50 -8.84 -32.88
N TRP A 247 -2.82 -8.81 -33.13
CA TRP A 247 -3.60 -7.58 -33.20
C TRP A 247 -3.68 -6.90 -31.83
N ASP A 248 -4.00 -7.66 -30.77
CA ASP A 248 -4.13 -7.16 -29.40
C ASP A 248 -2.79 -6.59 -28.90
N ARG A 249 -1.70 -7.34 -29.12
CA ARG A 249 -0.33 -6.88 -28.86
C ARG A 249 0.01 -5.62 -29.65
N GLY A 250 -0.40 -5.56 -30.92
CA GLY A 250 -0.21 -4.38 -31.77
C GLY A 250 -0.88 -3.13 -31.21
N ARG A 251 -2.09 -3.25 -30.66
CA ARG A 251 -2.79 -2.15 -30.00
C ARG A 251 -2.09 -1.70 -28.72
N CYS A 252 -1.61 -2.62 -27.90
CA CYS A 252 -0.80 -2.27 -26.74
C CYS A 252 0.51 -1.57 -27.13
N ARG A 253 1.16 -2.02 -28.21
CA ARG A 253 2.36 -1.35 -28.75
C ARG A 253 2.06 0.09 -29.15
N GLU A 254 0.96 0.32 -29.86
CA GLU A 254 0.50 1.66 -30.24
C GLU A 254 0.23 2.53 -29.01
N LEU A 255 -0.47 1.99 -28.01
CA LEU A 255 -0.77 2.71 -26.76
C LEU A 255 0.50 3.09 -25.99
N ILE A 256 1.47 2.17 -25.86
CA ILE A 256 2.75 2.44 -25.20
C ILE A 256 3.55 3.49 -25.99
N ALA A 257 3.59 3.38 -27.31
CA ALA A 257 4.32 4.33 -28.16
C ALA A 257 3.71 5.75 -28.17
N ALA A 258 2.41 5.87 -27.92
CA ALA A 258 1.70 7.14 -27.93
C ALA A 258 1.91 7.98 -26.66
N HIS A 259 2.39 7.39 -25.57
CA HIS A 259 2.50 8.06 -24.28
C HIS A 259 3.93 8.05 -23.76
N ARG A 260 4.26 9.08 -22.98
CA ARG A 260 5.62 9.24 -22.46
C ARG A 260 5.86 8.30 -21.28
N PHE A 261 6.95 7.56 -21.33
CA PHE A 261 7.54 6.85 -20.20
C PHE A 261 9.05 7.13 -20.19
N ALA A 262 9.53 7.81 -19.15
CA ALA A 262 10.94 8.16 -18.93
C ALA A 262 11.45 7.59 -17.59
N GLY A 263 10.80 6.55 -17.06
CA GLY A 263 11.06 5.95 -15.76
C GLY A 263 9.92 6.17 -14.76
N ILE A 264 10.05 5.57 -13.57
CA ILE A 264 8.98 5.51 -12.56
C ILE A 264 8.46 6.88 -12.11
N TYR A 265 9.31 7.92 -12.17
CA TYR A 265 9.00 9.30 -11.81
C TYR A 265 8.75 10.19 -13.04
N THR A 266 8.14 9.64 -14.10
CA THR A 266 7.70 10.45 -15.24
C THR A 266 6.53 11.33 -14.80
N PRO A 267 6.63 12.67 -14.83
CA PRO A 267 5.56 13.52 -14.32
C PRO A 267 4.28 13.37 -15.15
N PRO A 268 3.09 13.48 -14.54
CA PRO A 268 1.82 13.57 -15.26
C PRO A 268 1.79 14.74 -16.26
N SER A 269 1.14 14.53 -17.40
CA SER A 269 1.09 15.50 -18.50
C SER A 269 -0.31 15.66 -19.09
N LEU A 270 -0.51 16.63 -20.00
CA LEU A 270 -1.79 16.84 -20.71
C LEU A 270 -2.02 15.80 -21.81
N GLU A 271 -0.94 15.29 -22.40
CA GLU A 271 -0.92 14.25 -23.42
C GLU A 271 -1.11 12.87 -22.81
N GLY A 272 -0.74 12.69 -21.54
CA GLY A 272 -0.79 11.43 -20.81
C GLY A 272 0.60 10.83 -20.65
N SER A 273 0.90 10.41 -19.43
CA SER A 273 2.16 9.78 -19.05
C SER A 273 1.89 8.37 -18.56
N ILE A 274 2.77 7.42 -18.90
CA ILE A 274 2.72 6.10 -18.32
C ILE A 274 3.42 6.16 -16.96
N MET A 275 2.78 5.57 -15.97
CA MET A 275 3.31 5.37 -14.62
C MET A 275 3.49 3.86 -14.40
N TYR A 276 4.67 3.44 -13.98
CA TYR A 276 4.99 2.04 -13.78
C TYR A 276 5.87 1.86 -12.54
N PRO A 277 5.37 1.20 -11.47
CA PRO A 277 3.99 0.71 -11.29
C PRO A 277 3.00 1.89 -11.22
N GLY A 278 1.71 1.62 -11.44
CA GLY A 278 0.67 2.64 -11.26
C GLY A 278 0.39 2.96 -9.79
N ASN A 279 -0.66 3.74 -9.54
CA ASN A 279 -1.03 4.17 -8.19
C ASN A 279 -1.57 3.05 -7.28
N ALA A 280 -1.97 1.90 -7.85
CA ALA A 280 -2.18 0.68 -7.07
C ALA A 280 -0.86 0.09 -6.50
N GLY A 281 0.28 0.50 -7.04
CA GLY A 281 1.64 0.22 -6.58
C GLY A 281 2.08 -1.25 -6.71
N GLY A 282 3.37 -1.45 -6.44
CA GLY A 282 3.99 -2.73 -6.12
C GLY A 282 3.47 -3.26 -4.80
N SER A 283 4.09 -2.85 -3.70
CA SER A 283 3.61 -3.20 -2.36
C SER A 283 2.59 -2.17 -1.89
N ASN A 284 1.46 -2.65 -1.37
CA ASN A 284 0.36 -1.81 -0.91
C ASN A 284 -0.03 -2.16 0.55
N TRP A 285 -1.27 -1.87 0.99
CA TRP A 285 -1.71 -2.02 2.40
C TRP A 285 -1.68 -3.44 3.00
N GLY A 286 -1.28 -4.45 2.24
CA GLY A 286 -0.99 -5.79 2.77
C GLY A 286 0.28 -5.86 3.61
N GLY A 287 1.24 -4.97 3.40
CA GLY A 287 2.54 -5.02 4.10
C GLY A 287 3.37 -6.25 3.70
N ILE A 288 4.30 -6.62 4.57
CA ILE A 288 5.29 -7.69 4.36
C ILE A 288 5.32 -8.63 5.57
N ALA A 289 5.91 -9.81 5.39
CA ALA A 289 6.26 -10.71 6.49
C ALA A 289 7.78 -10.80 6.60
N ILE A 290 8.32 -10.87 7.82
CA ILE A 290 9.75 -11.02 8.05
C ILE A 290 10.02 -12.30 8.82
N ASP A 291 10.92 -13.14 8.29
CA ASP A 291 11.53 -14.24 9.04
C ASP A 291 12.79 -13.69 9.75
N PRO A 292 12.76 -13.53 11.08
CA PRO A 292 13.87 -12.96 11.82
C PRO A 292 15.08 -13.91 11.89
N ASP A 293 14.90 -15.21 11.72
CA ASP A 293 16.01 -16.18 11.78
C ASP A 293 16.78 -16.20 10.45
N ARG A 294 16.05 -16.23 9.33
CA ARG A 294 16.64 -16.15 7.98
C ARG A 294 17.07 -14.73 7.60
N GLN A 295 16.50 -13.72 8.27
CA GLN A 295 16.68 -12.29 7.98
C GLN A 295 16.14 -11.93 6.59
N TRP A 296 15.03 -12.57 6.19
CA TRP A 296 14.39 -12.38 4.89
C TRP A 296 13.02 -11.74 5.06
N ALA A 297 12.68 -10.84 4.15
CA ALA A 297 11.34 -10.30 3.99
C ALA A 297 10.63 -11.00 2.83
N TYR A 298 9.35 -11.31 3.02
CA TYR A 298 8.45 -11.82 1.99
C TYR A 298 7.50 -10.70 1.58
N VAL A 299 7.53 -10.37 0.29
CA VAL A 299 6.86 -9.19 -0.25
C VAL A 299 6.01 -9.60 -1.42
N ARG A 300 4.72 -9.28 -1.34
CA ARG A 300 3.80 -9.42 -2.46
C ARG A 300 3.73 -8.09 -3.21
N SER A 301 3.89 -8.15 -4.53
CA SER A 301 3.93 -6.98 -5.40
C SER A 301 2.90 -7.08 -6.53
N THR A 302 2.37 -5.94 -6.97
CA THR A 302 1.58 -5.80 -8.20
C THR A 302 2.39 -5.04 -9.26
N ASP A 303 2.50 -5.61 -10.45
CA ASP A 303 3.42 -5.20 -11.50
C ASP A 303 2.63 -4.83 -12.76
N LEU A 304 2.00 -3.66 -12.72
CA LEU A 304 1.07 -3.17 -13.72
C LEU A 304 1.29 -1.66 -14.01
N PRO A 305 1.28 -1.25 -15.29
CA PRO A 305 1.37 0.16 -15.67
C PRO A 305 0.01 0.85 -15.75
N TRP A 306 -0.01 2.14 -15.39
CA TRP A 306 -1.17 3.03 -15.52
C TRP A 306 -0.89 4.12 -16.54
N LEU A 307 -1.94 4.54 -17.24
CA LEU A 307 -1.97 5.79 -17.97
C LEU A 307 -2.55 6.88 -17.07
N VAL A 308 -1.78 7.94 -16.85
CA VAL A 308 -2.20 9.10 -16.05
C VAL A 308 -2.19 10.34 -16.92
N ARG A 309 -3.33 11.05 -16.93
CA ARG A 309 -3.51 12.26 -17.73
C ARG A 309 -4.11 13.39 -16.90
N LEU A 310 -3.48 14.56 -16.98
CA LEU A 310 -4.05 15.79 -16.44
C LEU A 310 -4.99 16.42 -17.45
N ILE A 311 -6.15 16.86 -16.97
CA ILE A 311 -7.21 17.46 -17.77
C ILE A 311 -7.37 18.92 -17.32
N PRO A 312 -7.21 19.91 -18.21
CA PRO A 312 -7.45 21.30 -17.85
C PRO A 312 -8.85 21.49 -17.26
N ARG A 313 -8.96 22.24 -16.15
CA ARG A 313 -10.20 22.42 -15.39
C ARG A 313 -11.40 22.77 -16.26
N ALA A 314 -11.21 23.67 -17.24
CA ALA A 314 -12.27 24.12 -18.15
C ALA A 314 -12.88 22.99 -19.00
N GLY A 315 -12.15 21.89 -19.21
CA GLY A 315 -12.58 20.73 -19.99
C GLY A 315 -13.06 19.54 -19.15
N PHE A 316 -12.91 19.57 -17.82
CA PHE A 316 -13.11 18.39 -16.97
C PHE A 316 -14.52 17.80 -17.04
N GLU A 317 -15.55 18.62 -16.83
CA GLU A 317 -16.95 18.11 -16.84
C GLU A 317 -17.33 17.51 -18.19
N ARG A 318 -16.82 18.08 -19.29
CA ARG A 318 -17.03 17.54 -20.63
C ARG A 318 -16.31 16.21 -20.81
N ALA A 319 -15.05 16.10 -20.37
CA ALA A 319 -14.26 14.88 -20.46
C ALA A 319 -14.90 13.75 -19.65
N ARG A 320 -15.30 14.03 -18.41
CA ARG A 320 -15.96 13.07 -17.52
C ARG A 320 -17.33 12.62 -18.07
N ALA A 321 -18.14 13.54 -18.58
CA ALA A 321 -19.44 13.19 -19.15
C ALA A 321 -19.32 12.38 -20.45
N ALA A 322 -18.27 12.61 -21.23
CA ALA A 322 -18.00 11.87 -22.46
C ALA A 322 -17.53 10.44 -22.20
N ASP A 323 -16.86 10.21 -21.07
CA ASP A 323 -16.23 8.92 -20.77
C ASP A 323 -16.31 8.61 -19.26
N PRO A 324 -17.51 8.28 -18.75
CA PRO A 324 -17.81 8.25 -17.32
C PRO A 324 -17.27 7.02 -16.57
N ASP A 325 -16.88 5.97 -17.30
CA ASP A 325 -16.49 4.67 -16.74
C ASP A 325 -15.01 4.63 -16.30
N HIS A 326 -14.31 5.75 -16.38
CA HIS A 326 -12.90 5.89 -16.01
C HIS A 326 -12.70 6.48 -14.62
N GLU A 327 -11.51 6.28 -14.05
CA GLU A 327 -11.16 6.82 -12.75
C GLU A 327 -10.76 8.30 -12.88
N TYR A 328 -11.47 9.19 -12.18
CA TYR A 328 -11.18 10.62 -12.16
C TYR A 328 -10.93 11.13 -10.74
N GLY A 329 -9.91 11.97 -10.59
CA GLY A 329 -9.67 12.81 -9.41
C GLY A 329 -10.05 14.25 -9.73
N ALA A 330 -10.98 14.81 -8.95
CA ALA A 330 -11.49 16.15 -9.23
C ALA A 330 -10.45 17.24 -8.98
N GLN A 331 -9.57 17.11 -7.98
CA GLN A 331 -8.54 18.09 -7.61
C GLN A 331 -9.05 19.56 -7.55
N LEU A 332 -10.22 19.80 -6.95
CA LEU A 332 -10.83 21.13 -6.87
C LEU A 332 -9.88 22.13 -6.19
N GLY A 333 -9.85 23.36 -6.71
CA GLY A 333 -8.89 24.38 -6.28
C GLY A 333 -7.58 24.38 -7.08
N THR A 334 -7.37 23.43 -7.99
CA THR A 334 -6.23 23.42 -8.92
C THR A 334 -6.65 23.66 -10.38
N PRO A 335 -5.72 24.02 -11.29
CA PRO A 335 -5.99 24.21 -12.71
C PRO A 335 -6.29 22.90 -13.47
N TYR A 336 -6.11 21.74 -12.85
CA TYR A 336 -6.18 20.44 -13.51
C TYR A 336 -7.02 19.44 -12.71
N ALA A 337 -7.79 18.60 -13.40
CA ALA A 337 -8.26 17.32 -12.86
C ALA A 337 -7.31 16.21 -13.32
N VAL A 338 -7.44 15.00 -12.78
CA VAL A 338 -6.67 13.83 -13.24
C VAL A 338 -7.60 12.71 -13.70
N ARG A 339 -7.18 11.97 -14.72
CA ARG A 339 -7.72 10.68 -15.12
C ARG A 339 -6.62 9.63 -14.99
N ARG A 340 -6.96 8.45 -14.46
CA ARG A 340 -6.03 7.34 -14.23
C ARG A 340 -6.66 6.05 -14.69
N ASP A 341 -5.92 5.26 -15.45
CA ASP A 341 -6.41 3.99 -15.98
C ASP A 341 -5.31 2.94 -15.97
N MET A 342 -5.65 1.69 -15.63
CA MET A 342 -4.78 0.57 -15.98
C MET A 342 -4.53 0.58 -17.49
N LEU A 343 -3.28 0.40 -17.90
CA LEU A 343 -2.95 0.29 -19.32
C LEU A 343 -3.32 -1.10 -19.83
N MET A 344 -4.56 -1.21 -20.31
CA MET A 344 -5.17 -2.45 -20.75
C MET A 344 -5.33 -2.49 -22.28
N SER A 345 -5.27 -3.71 -22.83
CA SER A 345 -5.57 -4.01 -24.22
C SER A 345 -7.09 -3.95 -24.48
N PRO A 346 -7.53 -3.88 -25.74
CA PRO A 346 -8.95 -3.97 -26.08
C PRO A 346 -9.66 -5.24 -25.59
N LEU A 347 -8.91 -6.31 -25.32
CA LEU A 347 -9.45 -7.55 -24.74
C LEU A 347 -9.48 -7.55 -23.21
N GLY A 348 -9.15 -6.44 -22.55
CA GLY A 348 -9.18 -6.33 -21.09
C GLY A 348 -8.00 -7.03 -20.41
N LEU A 349 -6.86 -7.14 -21.09
CA LEU A 349 -5.62 -7.70 -20.55
C LEU A 349 -4.58 -6.60 -20.33
N PRO A 350 -3.70 -6.68 -19.32
CA PRO A 350 -2.62 -5.72 -19.19
C PRO A 350 -1.73 -5.68 -20.42
N CYS A 351 -1.29 -4.49 -20.83
CA CYS A 351 -0.44 -4.31 -22.01
C CYS A 351 1.02 -4.74 -21.83
N THR A 352 1.37 -5.29 -20.67
CA THR A 352 2.70 -5.84 -20.33
C THR A 352 2.62 -7.34 -20.09
N PRO A 353 3.70 -8.10 -20.31
CA PRO A 353 3.68 -9.54 -20.10
C PRO A 353 3.46 -9.90 -18.61
N PRO A 354 2.87 -11.07 -18.32
CA PRO A 354 2.88 -11.62 -16.97
C PRO A 354 4.33 -11.96 -16.51
N PRO A 355 4.61 -11.96 -15.19
CA PRO A 355 3.61 -11.89 -14.13
C PRO A 355 3.15 -10.48 -13.76
N TRP A 356 1.86 -10.31 -13.46
CA TRP A 356 1.28 -9.03 -12.99
C TRP A 356 1.15 -8.94 -11.48
N GLY A 357 1.36 -10.06 -10.80
CA GLY A 357 1.53 -10.12 -9.36
C GLY A 357 2.56 -11.18 -9.00
N THR A 358 3.41 -10.85 -8.02
CA THR A 358 4.51 -11.71 -7.61
C THR A 358 4.60 -11.83 -6.10
N LEU A 359 5.22 -12.91 -5.64
CA LEU A 359 5.73 -13.06 -4.28
C LEU A 359 7.25 -13.15 -4.36
N SER A 360 7.94 -12.33 -3.58
CA SER A 360 9.41 -12.27 -3.53
C SER A 360 9.93 -12.53 -2.13
N ALA A 361 11.10 -13.16 -2.02
CA ALA A 361 11.91 -13.16 -0.81
C ALA A 361 13.13 -12.25 -0.99
N VAL A 362 13.38 -11.36 -0.04
CA VAL A 362 14.49 -10.40 -0.06
C VAL A 362 15.33 -10.56 1.20
N ASP A 363 16.65 -10.70 1.05
CA ASP A 363 17.58 -10.73 2.18
C ASP A 363 17.81 -9.32 2.72
N LEU A 364 17.35 -9.06 3.94
CA LEU A 364 17.41 -7.73 4.56
C LEU A 364 18.83 -7.28 4.92
N ARG A 365 19.80 -8.20 4.91
CA ARG A 365 21.19 -7.87 5.23
C ARG A 365 21.94 -7.30 4.03
N THR A 366 21.49 -7.63 2.82
CA THR A 366 22.19 -7.28 1.57
C THR A 366 21.29 -6.63 0.53
N GLY A 367 19.96 -6.64 0.71
CA GLY A 367 19.00 -6.23 -0.31
C GLY A 367 18.85 -7.22 -1.47
N ALA A 368 19.41 -8.43 -1.38
CA ALA A 368 19.38 -9.36 -2.51
C ALA A 368 18.03 -10.06 -2.61
N VAL A 369 17.41 -10.04 -3.79
CA VAL A 369 16.25 -10.89 -4.09
C VAL A 369 16.72 -12.35 -4.17
N ARG A 370 16.15 -13.20 -3.33
CA ARG A 370 16.50 -14.62 -3.22
C ARG A 370 15.72 -15.47 -4.22
N TRP A 371 14.45 -15.17 -4.36
CA TRP A 371 13.55 -15.72 -5.35
C TRP A 371 12.39 -14.76 -5.57
N GLN A 372 11.77 -14.86 -6.73
CA GLN A 372 10.52 -14.19 -7.08
C GLN A 372 9.70 -15.13 -7.94
N VAL A 373 8.44 -15.36 -7.58
CA VAL A 373 7.53 -16.27 -8.27
C VAL A 373 6.21 -15.57 -8.61
N PRO A 374 5.51 -15.98 -9.69
CA PRO A 374 4.14 -15.51 -9.95
C PRO A 374 3.24 -15.83 -8.76
N HIS A 375 2.37 -14.89 -8.39
CA HIS A 375 1.41 -15.08 -7.31
C HIS A 375 -0.02 -14.95 -7.83
N GLY A 376 -0.72 -16.08 -7.89
CA GLY A 376 -2.09 -16.16 -8.39
C GLY A 376 -2.21 -16.61 -9.84
N SER A 377 -3.44 -16.94 -10.22
CA SER A 377 -3.82 -17.47 -11.52
C SER A 377 -4.93 -16.65 -12.17
N VAL A 378 -5.07 -16.73 -13.48
CA VAL A 378 -6.15 -16.05 -14.23
C VAL A 378 -7.50 -16.79 -14.16
N ARG A 379 -7.64 -17.80 -13.31
CA ARG A 379 -8.80 -18.69 -13.25
C ARG A 379 -10.13 -17.95 -13.12
N ASP A 380 -10.19 -16.93 -12.28
CA ASP A 380 -11.43 -16.18 -11.99
C ASP A 380 -11.52 -14.84 -12.74
N LEU A 381 -10.50 -14.54 -13.56
CA LEU A 381 -10.45 -13.33 -14.39
C LEU A 381 -10.74 -13.64 -15.86
N ALA A 382 -10.43 -14.85 -16.31
CA ALA A 382 -10.67 -15.28 -17.67
C ALA A 382 -12.17 -15.61 -17.90
N PRO A 383 -12.71 -15.37 -19.10
CA PRO A 383 -14.10 -15.74 -19.45
C PRO A 383 -14.40 -17.24 -19.28
N VAL A 384 -13.35 -18.06 -19.38
CA VAL A 384 -13.38 -19.51 -19.10
C VAL A 384 -12.36 -19.79 -18.00
N PRO A 385 -12.71 -20.57 -16.95
CA PRO A 385 -11.79 -20.81 -15.85
C PRO A 385 -10.55 -21.63 -16.24
N VAL A 386 -9.46 -20.95 -16.62
CA VAL A 386 -8.17 -21.57 -16.95
C VAL A 386 -7.17 -21.29 -15.82
N PRO A 387 -6.59 -22.32 -15.18
CA PRO A 387 -5.69 -22.16 -14.04
C PRO A 387 -4.25 -21.88 -14.50
N LEU A 388 -4.03 -20.86 -15.33
CA LEU A 388 -2.66 -20.44 -15.69
C LEU A 388 -2.11 -19.55 -14.58
N ASP A 389 -1.00 -19.96 -13.98
CA ASP A 389 -0.29 -19.23 -12.92
C ASP A 389 0.53 -18.07 -13.51
N TRP A 390 -0.19 -17.14 -14.14
CA TRP A 390 0.39 -15.95 -14.73
C TRP A 390 0.69 -14.86 -13.71
N GLY A 391 0.38 -15.04 -12.43
CA GLY A 391 0.54 -13.98 -11.44
C GLY A 391 -0.43 -12.84 -11.70
N VAL A 392 -1.43 -12.68 -10.83
CA VAL A 392 -2.47 -11.66 -11.00
C VAL A 392 -2.30 -10.56 -9.97
N PRO A 393 -2.80 -9.35 -10.25
CA PRO A 393 -2.85 -8.31 -9.23
C PRO A 393 -3.52 -8.83 -7.97
N GLY A 394 -3.17 -8.24 -6.84
CA GLY A 394 -3.72 -8.68 -5.59
C GLY A 394 -3.59 -7.63 -4.52
N ILE A 395 -4.28 -7.87 -3.41
CA ILE A 395 -4.23 -7.03 -2.23
C ILE A 395 -4.31 -7.94 -1.00
N GLY A 396 -3.60 -7.68 0.09
CA GLY A 396 -3.40 -8.60 1.22
C GLY A 396 -1.93 -9.00 1.39
N GLY A 397 -1.49 -9.10 2.64
CA GLY A 397 -0.10 -9.41 3.01
C GLY A 397 0.17 -10.89 3.19
N PRO A 398 1.45 -11.29 3.17
CA PRO A 398 1.85 -12.61 3.63
C PRO A 398 1.96 -12.68 5.16
N ILE A 399 1.98 -13.90 5.70
CA ILE A 399 2.59 -14.23 7.00
C ILE A 399 3.65 -15.30 6.78
N VAL A 400 4.65 -15.36 7.67
CA VAL A 400 5.64 -16.44 7.70
C VAL A 400 5.61 -17.14 9.05
N LEU A 401 5.73 -18.46 9.04
CA LEU A 401 5.81 -19.30 10.23
C LEU A 401 7.23 -19.85 10.42
N ASP A 402 7.57 -20.18 11.67
CA ASP A 402 8.86 -20.80 12.05
C ASP A 402 9.13 -22.14 11.35
N THR A 403 8.06 -22.80 10.88
CA THR A 403 8.11 -24.01 10.05
C THR A 403 8.77 -23.79 8.68
N GLY A 404 8.98 -22.54 8.26
CA GLY A 404 9.46 -22.21 6.92
C GLY A 404 8.36 -22.19 5.87
N LEU A 405 7.12 -21.93 6.27
CA LEU A 405 5.98 -21.73 5.37
C LEU A 405 5.58 -20.26 5.31
N VAL A 406 5.35 -19.76 4.10
CA VAL A 406 4.81 -18.43 3.84
C VAL A 406 3.37 -18.58 3.36
N PHE A 407 2.41 -18.08 4.14
CA PHE A 407 1.01 -18.07 3.74
C PHE A 407 0.63 -16.73 3.16
N VAL A 408 0.00 -16.74 1.99
CA VAL A 408 -0.47 -15.52 1.33
C VAL A 408 -1.72 -15.82 0.50
N ALA A 409 -2.67 -14.90 0.56
CA ALA A 409 -3.86 -14.91 -0.28
C ALA A 409 -3.84 -13.63 -1.14
N GLY A 410 -4.97 -13.01 -1.38
CA GLY A 410 -5.01 -11.67 -1.94
C GLY A 410 -4.87 -11.57 -3.46
N ALA A 411 -4.34 -12.60 -4.11
CA ALA A 411 -4.50 -12.78 -5.55
C ALA A 411 -5.99 -12.82 -5.91
N MET A 412 -6.33 -12.30 -7.09
CA MET A 412 -7.70 -12.21 -7.58
C MET A 412 -8.27 -13.55 -8.10
N ASP A 413 -7.99 -14.65 -7.40
CA ASP A 413 -8.42 -16.00 -7.76
C ASP A 413 -8.93 -16.86 -6.58
N ASP A 414 -9.29 -16.19 -5.49
CA ASP A 414 -9.90 -16.75 -4.28
C ASP A 414 -9.15 -17.96 -3.69
N TYR A 415 -7.81 -17.93 -3.63
CA TYR A 415 -7.03 -18.94 -2.92
C TYR A 415 -6.23 -18.34 -1.77
N LEU A 416 -6.16 -19.09 -0.66
CA LEU A 416 -5.06 -19.01 0.29
C LEU A 416 -3.99 -20.03 -0.14
N ARG A 417 -2.74 -19.59 -0.19
CA ARG A 417 -1.60 -20.42 -0.61
C ARG A 417 -0.58 -20.55 0.50
N ALA A 418 0.18 -21.63 0.47
CA ALA A 418 1.37 -21.83 1.27
C ALA A 418 2.58 -22.06 0.35
N PHE A 419 3.65 -21.30 0.57
CA PHE A 419 4.90 -21.39 -0.17
C PHE A 419 6.04 -21.84 0.74
N ASP A 420 7.00 -22.57 0.19
CA ASP A 420 8.27 -22.83 0.87
C ASP A 420 9.06 -21.51 1.00
N ALA A 421 9.41 -21.14 2.22
CA ALA A 421 10.09 -19.90 2.56
C ALA A 421 11.47 -19.74 1.90
N ARG A 422 12.13 -20.85 1.54
CA ARG A 422 13.48 -20.87 0.96
C ARG A 422 13.47 -20.88 -0.56
N THR A 423 12.52 -21.59 -1.18
CA THR A 423 12.52 -21.82 -2.64
C THR A 423 11.45 -21.01 -3.37
N GLY A 424 10.39 -20.57 -2.68
CA GLY A 424 9.22 -19.96 -3.31
C GLY A 424 8.30 -20.96 -4.02
N GLU A 425 8.48 -22.26 -3.80
CA GLU A 425 7.62 -23.31 -4.36
C GLU A 425 6.23 -23.26 -3.69
N GLU A 426 5.14 -23.24 -4.48
CA GLU A 426 3.78 -23.40 -3.96
C GLU A 426 3.60 -24.85 -3.49
N LEU A 427 3.49 -25.05 -2.17
CA LEU A 427 3.33 -26.38 -1.57
C LEU A 427 1.86 -26.76 -1.40
N TRP A 428 0.99 -25.77 -1.27
CA TRP A 428 -0.43 -25.98 -1.03
C TRP A 428 -1.25 -24.76 -1.42
N LYS A 429 -2.50 -24.99 -1.81
CA LYS A 429 -3.53 -23.95 -1.90
C LYS A 429 -4.91 -24.48 -1.49
N GLY A 430 -5.67 -23.63 -0.81
CA GLY A 430 -7.04 -23.86 -0.39
C GLY A 430 -7.97 -22.82 -0.99
N ARG A 431 -9.04 -23.27 -1.67
CA ARG A 431 -10.03 -22.37 -2.27
C ARG A 431 -10.84 -21.67 -1.17
N LEU A 432 -11.04 -20.37 -1.33
CA LEU A 432 -11.86 -19.53 -0.47
C LEU A 432 -13.26 -19.33 -1.09
N PRO A 433 -14.29 -19.11 -0.26
CA PRO A 433 -15.65 -18.84 -0.75
C PRO A 433 -15.76 -17.48 -1.46
N ALA A 434 -14.89 -16.52 -1.12
CA ALA A 434 -14.82 -15.17 -1.66
C ALA A 434 -13.35 -14.69 -1.69
N GLY A 435 -13.10 -13.48 -2.19
CA GLY A 435 -11.74 -12.94 -2.30
C GLY A 435 -11.04 -12.85 -0.94
N GLY A 436 -9.76 -13.24 -0.89
CA GLY A 436 -8.95 -13.26 0.32
C GLY A 436 -8.05 -12.04 0.47
N GLN A 437 -8.58 -10.80 0.37
CA GLN A 437 -7.75 -9.57 0.37
C GLN A 437 -7.26 -9.12 1.75
N ALA A 438 -7.48 -9.93 2.79
CA ALA A 438 -6.90 -9.73 4.10
C ALA A 438 -5.52 -10.40 4.21
N THR A 439 -4.71 -9.93 5.15
CA THR A 439 -3.53 -10.69 5.60
C THR A 439 -4.01 -11.84 6.49
N PRO A 440 -3.63 -13.11 6.22
CA PRO A 440 -3.98 -14.23 7.08
C PRO A 440 -3.32 -14.09 8.45
N MET A 441 -3.77 -14.87 9.43
CA MET A 441 -3.13 -14.99 10.73
C MET A 441 -3.00 -16.46 11.13
N SER A 442 -2.14 -16.76 12.11
CA SER A 442 -2.07 -18.09 12.71
C SER A 442 -2.14 -18.02 14.23
N TYR A 443 -2.81 -18.99 14.83
CA TYR A 443 -2.93 -19.11 16.28
C TYR A 443 -3.01 -20.59 16.68
N ARG A 444 -2.77 -20.87 17.96
CA ARG A 444 -2.93 -22.19 18.56
C ARG A 444 -4.12 -22.18 19.51
N VAL A 445 -4.89 -23.26 19.49
CA VAL A 445 -5.97 -23.53 20.46
C VAL A 445 -5.57 -24.74 21.27
N GLU A 446 -5.65 -24.60 22.59
CA GLU A 446 -5.58 -25.72 23.52
C GLU A 446 -7.01 -26.18 23.83
N PHE A 447 -7.30 -27.45 23.50
CA PHE A 447 -8.58 -28.09 23.75
C PHE A 447 -8.56 -28.85 25.07
N GLU A 448 -9.76 -29.16 25.58
CA GLU A 448 -9.93 -30.05 26.73
C GLU A 448 -9.14 -31.36 26.53
N GLY A 449 -8.41 -31.77 27.58
CA GLY A 449 -7.49 -32.91 27.52
C GLY A 449 -6.05 -32.55 27.11
N GLY A 450 -5.69 -31.26 26.99
CA GLY A 450 -4.32 -30.80 26.73
C GLY A 450 -3.88 -30.90 25.27
N ARG A 451 -4.82 -31.11 24.34
CA ARG A 451 -4.54 -31.21 22.91
C ARG A 451 -4.38 -29.81 22.32
N VAL A 452 -3.24 -29.55 21.69
CA VAL A 452 -2.97 -28.26 21.03
C VAL A 452 -3.08 -28.41 19.51
N ARG A 453 -3.84 -27.53 18.86
CA ARG A 453 -3.94 -27.47 17.39
C ARG A 453 -3.64 -26.07 16.88
N GLN A 454 -2.87 -25.97 15.81
CA GLN A 454 -2.58 -24.72 15.12
C GLN A 454 -3.55 -24.51 13.95
N PHE A 455 -4.04 -23.28 13.82
CA PHE A 455 -4.91 -22.86 12.74
C PHE A 455 -4.24 -21.74 11.94
N VAL A 456 -4.52 -21.70 10.64
CA VAL A 456 -4.32 -20.54 9.78
C VAL A 456 -5.69 -20.00 9.42
N LEU A 457 -5.96 -18.73 9.72
CA LEU A 457 -7.25 -18.08 9.58
C LEU A 457 -7.15 -16.91 8.62
N ILE A 458 -8.18 -16.72 7.79
CA ILE A 458 -8.29 -15.56 6.91
C ILE A 458 -9.73 -15.06 6.83
N ALA A 459 -9.90 -13.75 6.77
CA ALA A 459 -11.15 -13.11 6.36
C ALA A 459 -11.25 -13.10 4.83
N ALA A 460 -12.24 -13.82 4.30
CA ALA A 460 -12.56 -13.89 2.88
C ALA A 460 -13.75 -12.98 2.58
N GLY A 461 -13.48 -11.67 2.52
CA GLY A 461 -14.49 -10.62 2.32
C GLY A 461 -14.64 -10.13 0.88
N GLY A 462 -13.65 -10.39 0.02
CA GLY A 462 -13.56 -9.75 -1.29
C GLY A 462 -13.13 -8.28 -1.22
N HIS A 463 -13.01 -7.67 -2.40
CA HIS A 463 -12.71 -6.25 -2.56
C HIS A 463 -13.41 -5.67 -3.78
N ALA A 464 -14.35 -4.73 -3.54
CA ALA A 464 -15.27 -4.23 -4.57
C ALA A 464 -14.55 -3.52 -5.72
N ARG A 465 -13.58 -2.63 -5.45
CA ARG A 465 -12.82 -1.94 -6.50
C ARG A 465 -11.90 -2.87 -7.29
N ALA A 466 -11.52 -4.01 -6.71
CA ALA A 466 -10.73 -5.01 -7.42
C ALA A 466 -11.61 -5.99 -8.20
N GLY A 467 -12.95 -5.88 -8.12
CA GLY A 467 -13.86 -6.77 -8.85
C GLY A 467 -13.84 -8.23 -8.39
N THR A 468 -13.29 -8.51 -7.20
CA THR A 468 -13.28 -9.89 -6.67
C THR A 468 -14.60 -10.25 -6.01
N ARG A 469 -14.88 -11.55 -5.90
CA ARG A 469 -16.13 -12.03 -5.31
C ARG A 469 -16.24 -11.52 -3.87
N LEU A 470 -17.33 -10.81 -3.59
CA LEU A 470 -17.64 -10.30 -2.26
C LEU A 470 -18.20 -11.43 -1.38
N GLY A 471 -17.88 -11.36 -0.10
CA GLY A 471 -18.36 -12.29 0.93
C GLY A 471 -18.11 -11.72 2.32
N ASP A 472 -18.35 -12.54 3.34
CA ASP A 472 -18.25 -12.17 4.76
C ASP A 472 -17.72 -13.33 5.62
N ALA A 473 -17.04 -14.30 4.99
CA ALA A 473 -16.63 -15.53 5.65
C ALA A 473 -15.29 -15.38 6.40
N LEU A 474 -15.19 -16.02 7.57
CA LEU A 474 -13.92 -16.34 8.22
C LEU A 474 -13.59 -17.81 7.95
N VAL A 475 -12.43 -18.09 7.37
CA VAL A 475 -12.03 -19.45 6.98
C VAL A 475 -10.80 -19.85 7.76
N ALA A 476 -10.90 -20.95 8.53
CA ALA A 476 -9.79 -21.53 9.29
C ALA A 476 -9.35 -22.87 8.68
N PHE A 477 -8.04 -23.03 8.50
CA PHE A 477 -7.39 -24.24 8.02
C PHE A 477 -6.52 -24.83 9.12
N ALA A 478 -6.50 -26.16 9.24
CA ALA A 478 -5.60 -26.88 10.12
C ALA A 478 -5.33 -28.27 9.53
N LEU A 479 -4.21 -28.88 9.90
CA LEU A 479 -3.92 -30.26 9.52
C LEU A 479 -4.96 -31.21 10.12
N ASP A 480 -5.23 -32.31 9.41
CA ASP A 480 -6.09 -33.38 9.88
C ASP A 480 -5.42 -34.12 11.05
N GLU A 481 -6.25 -34.58 11.99
CA GLU A 481 -5.79 -35.20 13.23
C GLU A 481 -5.45 -36.69 13.07
N GLY A 482 -5.65 -37.25 11.87
CA GLY A 482 -5.39 -38.65 11.54
C GLY A 482 -4.35 -38.80 10.45
N GLY A 483 -3.07 -38.91 10.83
CA GLY A 483 -1.99 -39.24 9.91
C GLY A 483 -2.04 -40.71 9.49
N SER A 484 -2.66 -41.01 8.35
CA SER A 484 -2.27 -42.13 7.49
C SER A 484 -2.55 -41.74 6.05
N GLY A 485 -1.48 -41.69 5.24
CA GLY A 485 -1.50 -41.16 3.88
C GLY A 485 -2.37 -41.94 2.90
N GLU A 486 -3.66 -41.63 2.86
CA GLU A 486 -4.52 -41.91 1.73
C GLU A 486 -5.17 -40.61 1.24
N SER A 487 -5.13 -40.46 -0.08
CA SER A 487 -5.50 -39.34 -0.94
C SER A 487 -6.37 -38.21 -0.36
N ALA A 488 -5.87 -36.98 -0.53
CA ALA A 488 -6.60 -35.73 -0.37
C ALA A 488 -7.90 -35.69 -1.20
N GLY A 489 -9.04 -35.72 -0.50
CA GLY A 489 -10.32 -35.21 -0.98
C GLY A 489 -10.65 -33.95 -0.20
N THR A 490 -10.68 -32.80 -0.87
CA THR A 490 -11.07 -31.50 -0.32
C THR A 490 -12.48 -31.56 0.30
N SER A 491 -12.57 -31.43 1.63
CA SER A 491 -13.79 -31.00 2.31
C SER A 491 -13.50 -29.72 3.10
N ALA A 492 -13.70 -28.57 2.45
CA ALA A 492 -13.85 -27.31 3.15
C ALA A 492 -15.25 -27.30 3.81
N HIS A 493 -15.32 -27.58 5.11
CA HIS A 493 -16.52 -27.29 5.88
C HIS A 493 -16.55 -25.79 6.17
N ALA A 494 -17.26 -25.04 5.34
CA ALA A 494 -17.69 -23.69 5.66
C ALA A 494 -18.74 -23.79 6.79
N ALA A 495 -18.37 -23.37 7.99
CA ALA A 495 -19.35 -23.04 9.02
C ALA A 495 -19.92 -21.66 8.68
N VAL A 496 -21.18 -21.62 8.26
CA VAL A 496 -21.96 -20.39 8.03
C VAL A 496 -22.73 -20.09 9.32
N PRO A 497 -22.69 -18.87 9.88
CA PRO A 497 -23.64 -18.42 10.90
C PRO A 497 -25.07 -18.27 10.38
#